data_AF-A0A5K1E4T9-F1
#
_entry.id   AF-A0A5K1E4T9-F1
#
_cell.length_a   1.000
_cell.length_b   1.000
_cell.length_c   1.000
_cell.angle_alpha   90.00
_cell.angle_beta   90.00
_cell.angle_gamma   90.00
#
_symmetry.space_group_name_H-M   'P 1'
#
loop_
_entity.id
_entity.type
_entity.pdbx_description
1 polymer ?
#
loop_
_entity_poly.entity_id
_entity_poly.type
_entity_poly.pdbx_seq_one_letter_code
_entity_poly.pdbx_strand_id
1 'polypeptide(L)' 'MGVTQTINAVQSRAVSSSMVNKELMYLDATLNEMSIVAMVDSGTTHNFVSREEAERVRLKLVS' A
#
# COMPACT_ATOMS: atom_id res chain seq x y z
N MET A 1 10.36 19.57 40.43
CA MET A 1 10.01 18.14 40.47
C MET A 1 9.40 17.79 39.13
N GLY A 2 10.03 16.87 38.40
CA GLY A 2 9.83 16.64 36.97
C GLY A 2 8.59 15.81 36.65
N VAL A 3 7.96 16.13 35.53
CA VAL A 3 6.84 15.38 34.93
C VAL A 3 7.40 14.30 34.02
N THR A 4 7.31 13.05 34.44
CA THR A 4 7.51 11.89 33.55
C THR A 4 6.15 11.25 33.33
N GLN A 5 5.46 11.62 32.25
CA GLN A 5 4.32 10.87 31.75
C GLN A 5 4.84 9.78 30.82
N THR A 6 4.91 8.56 31.34
CA THR A 6 5.14 7.35 30.54
C THR A 6 3.93 7.08 29.66
N ILE A 7 4.09 7.20 28.34
CA ILE A 7 3.06 6.84 27.37
C ILE A 7 3.04 5.30 27.27
N ASN A 8 1.94 4.69 27.71
CA ASN A 8 1.73 3.25 27.69
C ASN A 8 1.81 2.70 26.26
N ALA A 9 2.62 1.67 26.07
CA ALA A 9 2.75 0.92 24.83
C ALA A 9 1.40 0.30 24.44
N VAL A 10 0.94 0.57 23.22
CA VAL A 10 -0.24 -0.09 22.64
C VAL A 10 0.14 -1.51 22.25
N GLN A 11 -0.38 -2.49 23.01
CA GLN A 11 -0.28 -3.90 22.68
C GLN A 11 -1.30 -4.23 21.58
N SER A 12 -0.84 -4.46 20.35
CA SER A 12 -1.70 -4.90 19.25
C SER A 12 -2.24 -6.30 19.54
N ARG A 13 -3.56 -6.42 19.73
CA ARG A 13 -4.23 -7.73 19.80
C ARG A 13 -4.06 -8.43 18.45
N ALA A 14 -3.43 -9.61 18.46
CA ALA A 14 -3.39 -10.47 17.28
C ALA A 14 -4.82 -10.87 16.91
N VAL A 15 -5.31 -10.38 15.77
CA VAL A 15 -6.57 -10.83 15.20
C VAL A 15 -6.34 -12.25 14.70
N SER A 16 -7.08 -13.20 15.28
CA SER A 16 -7.05 -14.63 14.95
C SER A 16 -7.21 -14.85 13.45
N SER A 17 -6.23 -15.49 12.82
CA SER A 17 -6.19 -15.83 11.41
C SER A 17 -7.18 -16.95 11.06
N SER A 18 -8.48 -16.66 11.06
CA SER A 18 -9.45 -17.53 10.40
C SER A 18 -9.38 -17.25 8.90
N MET A 19 -8.78 -18.17 8.12
CA MET A 19 -8.82 -18.28 6.66
C MET A 19 -9.34 -17.03 5.92
N VAL A 20 -8.50 -16.01 5.82
CA VAL A 20 -8.75 -14.93 4.86
C VAL A 20 -8.50 -15.56 3.49
N ASN A 21 -9.50 -15.55 2.60
CA ASN A 21 -9.33 -15.94 1.20
C ASN A 21 -8.03 -15.34 0.69
N LYS A 22 -7.06 -16.19 0.34
CA LYS A 22 -5.72 -15.78 -0.09
C LYS A 22 -5.75 -15.35 -1.56
N GLU A 23 -6.74 -14.55 -1.91
CA GLU A 23 -6.88 -13.94 -3.22
C GLU A 23 -6.05 -12.67 -3.26
N LEU A 24 -5.58 -12.33 -4.46
CA LEU A 24 -4.92 -11.06 -4.70
C LEU A 24 -5.93 -9.94 -4.52
N MET A 25 -5.52 -8.88 -3.82
CA MET A 25 -6.33 -7.69 -3.68
C MET A 25 -5.97 -6.69 -4.77
N TYR A 26 -6.99 -6.08 -5.38
CA TYR A 26 -6.85 -5.05 -6.38
C TYR A 26 -7.65 -3.81 -5.97
N LEU A 27 -7.16 -2.62 -6.36
CA LEU A 27 -7.81 -1.34 -6.14
C LEU A 27 -7.98 -0.61 -7.46
N ASP A 28 -9.19 -0.08 -7.69
CA ASP A 28 -9.42 0.93 -8.70
C ASP A 28 -8.81 2.25 -8.24
N ALA A 29 -7.99 2.85 -9.08
CA ALA A 29 -7.38 4.14 -8.82
C ALA A 29 -7.39 5.00 -10.09
N THR A 30 -7.14 6.29 -9.90
CA THR A 30 -6.99 7.25 -11.00
C THR A 30 -5.61 7.87 -10.94
N LEU A 31 -4.85 7.78 -12.02
CA LEU A 31 -3.54 8.38 -12.17
C LEU A 31 -3.51 9.20 -13.46
N ASN A 32 -3.16 10.48 -13.35
CA ASN A 32 -3.17 11.42 -14.49
C ASN A 32 -4.50 11.38 -15.28
N GLU A 33 -5.63 11.41 -14.56
CA GLU A 33 -6.99 11.33 -15.11
C GLU A 33 -7.34 10.00 -15.82
N MET A 34 -6.45 9.02 -15.78
CA MET A 34 -6.68 7.68 -16.34
C MET A 34 -6.96 6.66 -15.25
N SER A 35 -8.00 5.86 -15.45
CA SER A 35 -8.30 4.74 -14.57
C SER A 35 -7.24 3.64 -14.68
N ILE A 36 -6.83 3.11 -13.54
CA ILE A 36 -5.89 2.00 -13.39
C ILE A 36 -6.43 1.00 -12.37
N VAL A 37 -5.98 -0.24 -12.48
CA VAL A 37 -6.17 -1.26 -11.45
C VAL A 37 -4.80 -1.60 -10.87
N ALA A 38 -4.62 -1.36 -9.57
CA ALA A 38 -3.37 -1.63 -8.87
C ALA A 38 -3.51 -2.84 -7.95
N MET A 39 -2.56 -3.78 -8.02
CA MET A 39 -2.48 -4.89 -7.08
C MET A 39 -1.94 -4.39 -5.74
N VAL A 40 -2.59 -4.76 -4.64
CA VAL A 40 -2.13 -4.47 -3.28
C VAL A 40 -1.15 -5.56 -2.85
N ASP A 41 0.11 -5.17 -2.72
CA ASP A 41 1.18 -6.02 -2.20
C ASP A 41 1.73 -5.42 -0.91
N SER A 42 1.29 -5.95 0.24
CA SER A 42 1.78 -5.49 1.56
C SER A 42 3.20 -5.98 1.87
N GLY A 43 3.78 -6.85 1.03
CA GLY A 43 5.13 -7.36 1.15
C GLY A 43 6.21 -6.48 0.51
N THR A 44 5.81 -5.45 -0.26
CA THR A 44 6.74 -4.51 -0.89
C THR A 44 6.79 -3.17 -0.17
N THR A 45 7.97 -2.54 -0.20
CA THR A 45 8.20 -1.17 0.29
C THR A 45 8.04 -0.12 -0.82
N HIS A 46 8.02 -0.55 -2.09
CA HIS A 46 7.92 0.32 -3.26
C HIS A 46 6.79 -0.14 -4.18
N ASN A 47 6.13 0.82 -4.83
CA ASN A 47 5.15 0.52 -5.86
C ASN A 47 5.85 0.25 -7.19
N PHE A 48 5.36 -0.75 -7.93
CA PHE A 48 5.86 -1.09 -9.25
C PHE A 48 4.85 -0.71 -10.32
N VAL A 49 5.36 -0.25 -11.45
CA VAL A 49 4.59 0.05 -12.65
C VAL A 49 5.38 -0.50 -13.83
N SER A 50 4.72 -1.19 -14.77
CA SER A 50 5.39 -1.63 -15.99
C SER A 50 5.73 -0.41 -16.86
N ARG A 51 6.71 -0.54 -17.76
CA ARG A 51 7.06 0.56 -18.66
C ARG A 51 5.88 0.97 -19.52
N GLU A 52 5.17 -0.02 -20.05
CA GLU A 52 4.01 0.16 -20.93
C GLU A 52 2.88 0.89 -20.19
N GLU A 53 2.66 0.55 -18.92
CA GLU A 53 1.67 1.20 -18.07
C GLU A 53 2.09 2.62 -17.72
N ALA A 54 3.38 2.85 -17.43
CA ALA A 54 3.92 4.18 -17.17
C ALA A 54 3.76 5.10 -18.40
N GLU A 55 4.02 4.60 -19.60
CA GLU A 55 3.81 5.31 -20.86
C GLU A 55 2.31 5.58 -21.10
N ARG A 56 1.46 4.57 -20.91
CA ARG A 56 0.00 4.69 -21.05
C ARG A 56 -0.54 5.79 -20.14
N VAL A 57 -0.12 5.79 -18.87
CA VAL A 57 -0.56 6.76 -17.87
C VAL A 57 0.24 8.06 -17.89
N ARG A 58 1.08 8.29 -18.90
CA ARG A 58 1.85 9.53 -19.12
C ARG A 58 2.78 9.91 -17.95
N LEU A 59 3.32 8.91 -17.26
CA LEU A 59 4.38 9.13 -16.30
C LEU A 59 5.66 9.51 -17.05
N LYS A 60 6.34 10.56 -16.58
CA LYS A 60 7.64 10.95 -17.12
C LYS A 60 8.67 9.93 -16.66
N LEU A 61 9.21 9.16 -17.61
CA LEU A 61 10.38 8.34 -17.34
C LEU A 61 11.58 9.30 -17.21
N VAL A 62 12.12 9.42 -16.00
CA VAL A 62 13.39 10.12 -15.79
C VAL A 62 14.49 9.09 -16.07
N SER A 63 15.20 9.27 -17.18
CA SER A 63 16.36 8.46 -17.57
C SER A 63 17.60 8.84 -16.81
#